data_AF-A0A2D7ZJ59-F1
#
_entry.id   AF-A0A2D7ZJ59-F1
#
_cell.length_a   1.000
_cell.length_b   1.000
_cell.length_c   1.000
_cell.angle_alpha   90.00
_cell.angle_beta   90.00
_cell.angle_gamma   90.00
#
_symmetry.space_group_name_H-M   'P 1'
#
loop_
_entity.id
_entity.type
_entity.pdbx_description
1 polymer ?
#
loop_
_entity_poly.entity_id
_entity_poly.type
_entity_poly.pdbx_seq_one_letter_code
_entity_poly.pdbx_strand_id
1 'polypeptide(L)'
;MNAAVHDDLEAAAREELVQACDLGWRALSPCTPWGDTFEGFSPQGRPVCFERNYMWEDAPGGDIRVEVHVYEARAFEAGVRLVQTLTQNQS
;
A
#
# COMPACT_ATOMS: atom_id res chain seq x y z
N MET A 1 17.70 -2.84 -9.83
CA MET A 1 17.52 -1.58 -9.08
C MET A 1 18.72 -1.37 -8.17
N ASN A 2 19.18 -0.13 -7.97
CA ASN A 2 20.24 0.18 -7.01
C ASN A 2 19.70 -0.04 -5.58
N ALA A 3 20.49 -0.65 -4.68
CA ALA A 3 20.07 -0.94 -3.29
C ALA A 3 19.57 0.31 -2.56
N ALA A 4 20.25 1.45 -2.71
CA ALA A 4 19.82 2.70 -2.09
C ALA A 4 18.45 3.20 -2.61
N VAL A 5 18.12 2.91 -3.88
CA VAL A 5 16.79 3.23 -4.43
C VAL A 5 15.74 2.26 -3.89
N HIS A 6 16.07 0.96 -3.82
CA HIS A 6 15.17 -0.04 -3.25
C HIS A 6 14.81 0.32 -1.80
N ASP A 7 15.80 0.61 -0.96
CA ASP A 7 15.60 0.92 0.46
C ASP A 7 14.74 2.18 0.67
N ASP A 8 14.90 3.19 -0.19
CA ASP A 8 14.11 4.42 -0.17
C ASP A 8 12.65 4.17 -0.60
N LEU A 9 12.43 3.37 -1.66
CA LEU A 9 11.08 2.96 -2.07
C LEU A 9 10.41 2.08 -1.00
N GLU A 10 11.16 1.20 -0.35
CA GLU A 10 10.66 0.37 0.74
C GLU A 10 10.26 1.21 1.95
N ALA A 11 11.06 2.22 2.32
CA ALA A 11 10.71 3.14 3.40
C ALA A 11 9.40 3.88 3.08
N ALA A 12 9.25 4.41 1.86
CA ALA A 12 8.01 5.04 1.41
C ALA A 12 6.81 4.08 1.44
N ALA A 13 6.99 2.83 0.98
CA ALA A 13 5.94 1.82 0.99
C ALA A 13 5.53 1.44 2.42
N ARG A 14 6.46 1.37 3.36
CA ARG A 14 6.16 1.09 4.78
C ARG A 14 5.36 2.22 5.43
N GLU A 15 5.76 3.47 5.20
CA GLU A 15 5.04 4.64 5.71
C GLU A 15 3.61 4.69 5.17
N GLU A 16 3.43 4.48 3.87
CA GLU A 16 2.11 4.48 3.26
C GLU A 16 1.28 3.26 3.69
N LEU A 17 1.87 2.07 3.86
CA LEU A 17 1.13 0.90 4.36
C LEU A 17 0.57 1.13 5.78
N VAL A 18 1.32 1.81 6.64
CA VAL A 18 0.84 2.22 7.96
C VAL A 18 -0.34 3.17 7.84
N GLN A 19 -0.24 4.21 6.99
CA GLN A 19 -1.34 5.16 6.78
C GLN A 19 -2.58 4.49 6.17
N ALA A 20 -2.38 3.63 5.16
CA ALA A 20 -3.44 2.90 4.49
C ALA A 20 -4.22 1.99 5.46
N CYS A 21 -3.58 1.51 6.53
CA CYS A 21 -4.18 0.66 7.55
C CYS A 21 -4.75 1.41 8.76
N ASP A 22 -4.55 2.73 8.88
CA ASP A 22 -4.83 3.50 10.11
C ASP A 22 -6.30 3.45 10.55
N LEU A 23 -7.24 3.48 9.59
CA LEU A 23 -8.67 3.43 9.88
C LEU A 23 -9.17 2.04 10.37
N GLY A 24 -8.39 0.98 10.13
CA GLY A 24 -8.72 -0.39 10.52
C GLY A 24 -9.90 -1.03 9.78
N TRP A 25 -10.17 -2.30 10.10
CA TRP A 25 -11.13 -3.13 9.34
C TRP A 25 -12.55 -2.55 9.33
N ARG A 26 -13.08 -2.13 10.49
CA ARG A 26 -14.47 -1.65 10.60
C ARG A 26 -14.77 -0.48 9.68
N ALA A 27 -13.85 0.48 9.58
CA ALA A 27 -14.03 1.66 8.75
C ALA A 27 -13.78 1.39 7.26
N LEU A 28 -12.86 0.48 6.92
CA LEU A 28 -12.51 0.15 5.55
C LEU A 28 -13.44 -0.90 4.90
N SER A 29 -14.10 -1.75 5.69
CA SER A 29 -15.00 -2.79 5.19
C SER A 29 -16.13 -2.28 4.28
N PRO A 30 -16.80 -1.13 4.53
CA PRO A 30 -17.91 -0.68 3.70
C PRO A 30 -17.49 -0.17 2.32
N CYS A 31 -16.22 0.23 2.16
CA CYS A 31 -15.67 0.66 0.88
C CYS A 31 -14.79 -0.40 0.21
N THR A 32 -14.59 -1.58 0.82
CA THR A 32 -13.81 -2.66 0.22
C THR A 32 -14.69 -3.50 -0.73
N PRO A 33 -14.28 -3.74 -1.99
CA PRO A 33 -12.97 -3.45 -2.57
C PRO A 33 -12.86 -2.03 -3.15
N TRP A 34 -11.68 -1.43 -3.04
CA TRP A 34 -11.34 -0.13 -3.61
C TRP A 34 -9.83 0.01 -3.84
N GLY A 35 -9.43 0.93 -4.70
CA GLY A 35 -8.03 1.29 -4.88
C GLY A 35 -7.84 2.65 -5.52
N ASP A 36 -6.66 3.22 -5.35
CA ASP A 36 -6.27 4.49 -5.94
C ASP A 36 -4.79 4.52 -6.33
N THR A 37 -4.44 5.55 -7.11
CA THR A 37 -3.07 5.84 -7.49
C THR A 37 -2.84 7.34 -7.40
N PHE A 38 -1.72 7.74 -6.81
CA PHE A 38 -1.33 9.14 -6.71
C PHE A 38 0.19 9.31 -6.78
N GLU A 39 0.64 10.53 -7.08
CA GLU A 39 2.05 10.89 -7.10
C GLU A 39 2.47 11.53 -5.77
N GLY A 40 3.72 11.30 -5.36
CA GLY A 40 4.28 11.90 -4.16
C GLY A 40 5.80 11.81 -4.15
N PHE A 41 6.38 11.90 -2.96
CA PHE A 41 7.83 11.84 -2.77
C PHE A 41 8.21 10.77 -1.75
N SER A 42 9.29 10.05 -2.02
CA SER A 42 9.92 9.15 -1.04
C SER A 42 10.59 9.96 0.10
N PRO A 43 11.03 9.30 1.19
CA PRO A 43 11.78 9.96 2.26
C PRO A 43 13.03 10.70 1.80
N GLN A 44 13.72 10.24 0.75
CA GLN A 44 14.85 10.96 0.15
C GLN A 44 14.44 11.99 -0.92
N GLY A 45 13.16 12.34 -1.03
CA GLY A 45 12.66 13.38 -1.92
C GLY A 45 12.57 12.98 -3.39
N ARG A 46 12.55 11.67 -3.69
CA ARG A 46 12.41 11.17 -5.07
C ARG A 46 10.95 11.20 -5.50
N PRO A 47 10.62 11.69 -6.71
CA PRO A 47 9.26 11.60 -7.22
C PRO A 47 8.89 10.13 -7.48
N VAL A 48 7.79 9.68 -6.91
CA VAL A 48 7.29 8.30 -7.00
C VAL A 48 5.78 8.28 -7.17
N CYS A 49 5.26 7.15 -7.63
CA CYS A 49 3.84 6.84 -7.64
C CYS A 49 3.54 5.87 -6.50
N PHE A 50 2.42 6.08 -5.84
CA PHE A 50 1.84 5.19 -4.85
C PHE A 50 0.57 4.59 -5.44
N GLU A 51 0.43 3.28 -5.34
CA GLU A 51 -0.79 2.55 -5.66
C GLU A 51 -1.24 1.80 -4.41
N ARG A 52 -2.50 2.02 -3.99
CA ARG A 52 -3.09 1.33 -2.83
C ARG A 52 -4.28 0.52 -3.27
N ASN A 53 -4.33 -0.71 -2.82
CA ASN A 53 -5.41 -1.64 -3.14
C ASN A 53 -5.94 -2.26 -1.85
N TYR A 54 -7.26 -2.17 -1.67
CA TYR A 54 -8.02 -2.78 -0.60
C TYR A 54 -8.89 -3.87 -1.22
N MET A 55 -8.60 -5.12 -0.90
CA MET A 55 -9.27 -6.28 -1.49
C MET A 55 -9.74 -7.22 -0.38
N TRP A 56 -10.82 -7.95 -0.63
CA TRP A 56 -11.17 -9.07 0.24
C TRP A 56 -10.13 -10.19 0.05
N GLU A 57 -9.60 -10.71 1.15
CA GLU A 57 -8.57 -11.78 1.13
C GLU A 57 -9.13 -13.07 0.50
N ASP A 58 -10.33 -13.47 0.91
CA ASP A 58 -11.01 -14.69 0.44
C ASP A 58 -12.40 -14.40 -0.14
N ALA A 59 -13.28 -13.79 0.67
CA ALA A 59 -14.67 -13.54 0.34
C ALA A 59 -15.14 -12.16 0.83
N PRO A 60 -16.14 -11.54 0.17
CA PRO A 60 -16.71 -10.29 0.62
C PRO A 60 -17.15 -10.33 2.09
N GLY A 61 -16.70 -9.35 2.86
CA GLY A 61 -16.95 -9.28 4.30
C GLY A 61 -15.96 -10.06 5.18
N GLY A 62 -14.95 -10.71 4.61
CA GLY A 62 -13.86 -11.38 5.34
C GLY A 62 -12.72 -10.43 5.74
N ASP A 63 -11.49 -10.93 5.79
CA ASP A 63 -10.31 -10.10 6.03
C ASP A 63 -10.03 -9.18 4.82
N ILE A 64 -9.41 -8.03 5.09
CA ILE A 64 -9.03 -7.07 4.04
C ILE A 64 -7.53 -7.18 3.79
N ARG A 65 -7.15 -7.52 2.55
CA ARG A 65 -5.78 -7.37 2.03
C ARG A 65 -5.56 -5.91 1.64
N VAL A 66 -4.68 -5.23 2.35
CA VAL A 66 -4.18 -3.91 1.97
C VAL A 66 -2.83 -4.11 1.30
N GLU A 67 -2.74 -3.72 0.03
CA GLU A 67 -1.50 -3.72 -0.74
C GLU A 67 -1.09 -2.29 -1.06
N VAL A 68 0.19 -2.00 -0.86
CA VAL A 68 0.81 -0.73 -1.25
C VAL A 68 1.96 -1.03 -2.19
N HIS A 69 1.95 -0.40 -3.35
CA HIS A 69 3.02 -0.49 -4.34
C HIS A 69 3.60 0.90 -4.60
N VAL A 70 4.92 1.04 -4.42
CA VAL A 70 5.64 2.31 -4.60
C VAL A 70 6.72 2.15 -5.66
N TYR A 71 6.68 3.00 -6.68
CA TYR A 71 7.54 2.88 -7.86
C TYR A 71 7.89 4.25 -8.48
N GLU A 72 9.02 4.35 -9.17
CA GLU A 72 9.24 5.48 -10.09
C GLU A 72 8.31 5.32 -11.31
N ALA A 73 7.69 6.40 -11.80
CA ALA A 73 6.71 6.34 -12.91
C ALA A 73 7.20 5.58 -14.18
N ARG A 74 8.51 5.59 -14.42
CA ARG A 74 9.17 4.90 -15.55
C ARG A 74 9.52 3.43 -15.29
N ALA A 75 9.34 2.93 -14.07
CA ALA A 75 9.89 1.65 -13.62
C ALA A 75 8.91 0.91 -12.68
N PHE A 76 7.65 0.80 -13.09
CA PHE A 76 6.58 0.12 -12.34
C PHE A 76 6.99 -1.26 -11.82
N GLU A 77 7.50 -2.14 -12.68
CA GLU A 77 7.87 -3.51 -12.30
C GLU A 77 9.04 -3.60 -11.31
N ALA A 78 9.84 -2.53 -11.22
CA ALA A 78 10.96 -2.44 -10.29
C ALA A 78 10.57 -1.79 -8.96
N GLY A 79 9.29 -1.48 -8.74
CA GLY A 79 8.79 -0.94 -7.48
C GLY A 79 8.87 -1.91 -6.31
N VAL A 80 8.53 -1.39 -5.13
CA VAL A 80 8.41 -2.18 -3.90
C VAL A 80 6.93 -2.35 -3.57
N ARG A 81 6.50 -3.59 -3.39
CA ARG A 81 5.13 -3.96 -3.01
C ARG A 81 5.13 -4.57 -1.62
N LEU A 82 4.34 -3.99 -0.72
CA LEU A 82 4.12 -4.49 0.63
C LEU A 82 2.64 -4.79 0.83
N VAL A 83 2.36 -5.76 1.70
CA VAL A 83 1.00 -6.23 1.98
C VAL A 83 0.81 -6.35 3.49
N GLN A 84 -0.36 -5.94 3.96
CA GLN A 84 -0.84 -6.19 5.30
C GLN A 84 -2.29 -6.66 5.26
N THR A 85 -2.63 -7.63 6.12
CA THR A 85 -4.00 -8.10 6.27
C THR A 85 -4.63 -7.46 7.51
N LEU A 86 -5.77 -6.82 7.34
CA LEU A 86 -6.64 -6.37 8.42
C LEU A 86 -7.67 -7.47 8.72
N THR A 87 -7.52 -8.10 9.88
CA THR A 87 -8.42 -9.17 10.33
C THR A 87 -9.77 -8.62 10.80
N GLN A 88 -10.87 -9.23 10.36
CA GLN A 88 -12.24 -8.87 10.74
C GLN A 88 -12.45 -8.83 12.27
N ASN A 89 -11.80 -9.74 13.00
CA ASN A 89 -12.00 -9.93 14.44
C ASN A 89 -11.06 -9.11 15.35
N GLN A 90 -10.22 -8.25 14.79
CA GLN A 90 -9.24 -7.44 15.56
C GLN A 90 -9.64 -5.97 15.63
N SER A 91 -10.90 -5.71 15.97
CA SER A 91 -11.43 -4.35 16.17
C SER A 91 -12.02 -4.17 17.54
#